data_AF-A0A6I7PMG7-F1
#
_entry.id   AF-A0A6I7PMG7-F1
#
_cell.length_a   1.000
_cell.length_b   1.000
_cell.length_c   1.000
_cell.angle_alpha   90.00
_cell.angle_beta   90.00
_cell.angle_gamma   90.00
#
_symmetry.space_group_name_H-M   'P 1'
#
loop_
_entity.id
_entity.type
_entity.pdbx_description
1 polymer ?
#
loop_
_entity_poly.entity_id
_entity_poly.type
_entity_poly.pdbx_seq_one_letter_code
_entity_poly.pdbx_strand_id
1 'polypeptide(L)'
;MHACTVLVATALLGASPFVRPQAELTPGYRAHETLQYQITQSSRVQRHTGEGVQTMVASGFDIHIEPGDGSRSTVVASYTSFAVEIDNGVEVIRYSSSDPEWSNRQGERLAPAVRAMLGTRLRMQVSRDGIASNLEMLDAPEFNDSRFIETIVRPEALRRAFTQIFTVRCDVDTPDIGHTWTSSESNPMGNGIWAVTSFESTLRDIENEKASIELRGEASLVHPDPGTELHQSIETRDIGGVLVWNIADGVLESARTHSDFDVVTPRGGLAPDRTRLRQASVIQRTR
;
A
#
# COMPACT_ATOMS: atom_id res chain seq x y z
N MET A 1 -69.78 21.52 -40.34
CA MET A 1 -68.81 22.31 -39.54
C MET A 1 -68.46 21.50 -38.30
N HIS A 2 -67.34 20.76 -38.32
CA HIS A 2 -66.80 20.07 -37.14
C HIS A 2 -65.36 20.52 -36.99
N ALA A 3 -65.08 21.26 -35.92
CA ALA A 3 -63.75 21.66 -35.55
C ALA A 3 -63.08 20.51 -34.80
N CYS A 4 -61.91 20.10 -35.29
CA CYS A 4 -61.05 19.10 -34.66
C CYS A 4 -60.12 19.83 -33.69
N THR A 5 -60.34 19.68 -32.38
CA THR A 5 -59.43 20.19 -31.35
C THR A 5 -58.32 19.18 -31.15
N VAL A 6 -57.11 19.50 -31.61
CA VAL A 6 -55.90 18.74 -31.31
C VAL A 6 -55.44 19.12 -29.91
N LEU A 7 -55.56 18.19 -28.96
CA LEU A 7 -55.01 18.30 -27.63
C LEU A 7 -53.51 17.93 -27.72
N VAL A 8 -52.64 18.94 -27.63
CA VAL A 8 -51.20 18.73 -27.46
C VAL A 8 -50.98 18.31 -26.02
N ALA A 9 -50.77 17.01 -25.79
CA ALA A 9 -50.31 16.49 -24.52
C ALA A 9 -48.80 16.76 -24.41
N THR A 10 -48.42 17.79 -23.65
CA THR A 10 -47.04 18.01 -23.24
C THR A 10 -46.65 16.90 -22.27
N ALA A 11 -45.94 15.89 -22.76
CA ALA A 11 -45.32 14.89 -21.91
C ALA A 11 -44.19 15.57 -21.12
N LEU A 12 -44.46 15.91 -19.86
CA LEU A 12 -43.43 16.20 -18.87
C LEU A 12 -42.65 14.90 -18.63
N LEU A 13 -41.55 14.73 -19.35
CA LEU A 13 -40.49 13.78 -18.99
C LEU A 13 -39.93 14.26 -17.65
N GLY A 14 -40.43 13.66 -16.57
CA GLY A 14 -39.80 13.78 -15.26
C GLY A 14 -38.37 13.28 -15.38
N ALA A 15 -37.42 14.21 -15.27
CA ALA A 15 -36.03 13.87 -15.03
C ALA A 15 -36.00 13.09 -13.72
N SER A 16 -35.92 11.76 -13.81
CA SER A 16 -35.52 10.96 -12.64
C SER A 16 -34.13 11.47 -12.27
N PRO A 17 -33.88 11.88 -11.01
CA PRO A 17 -32.53 12.20 -10.60
C PRO A 17 -31.70 10.96 -10.86
N PHE A 18 -30.73 11.06 -11.77
CA PHE A 18 -29.69 10.05 -11.93
C PHE A 18 -29.00 9.96 -10.57
N VAL A 19 -29.42 9.00 -9.74
CA VAL A 19 -28.68 8.63 -8.55
C VAL A 19 -27.36 8.07 -9.06
N ARG A 20 -26.29 8.84 -8.89
CA ARG A 20 -24.96 8.38 -9.26
C ARG A 20 -24.62 7.20 -8.34
N PRO A 21 -23.99 6.13 -8.85
CA PRO A 21 -23.48 5.07 -8.00
C PRO A 21 -22.57 5.65 -6.92
N GLN A 22 -22.82 5.27 -5.66
CA GLN A 22 -22.06 5.66 -4.47
C GLN A 22 -21.36 4.45 -3.88
N ALA A 23 -20.15 4.63 -3.33
CA ALA A 23 -19.40 3.57 -2.66
C ALA A 23 -19.31 3.84 -1.17
N GLU A 24 -19.64 2.87 -0.32
CA GLU A 24 -19.31 2.93 1.11
C GLU A 24 -17.86 2.44 1.27
N LEU A 25 -16.94 3.37 1.58
CA LEU A 25 -15.50 3.09 1.73
C LEU A 25 -15.07 2.91 3.18
N THR A 26 -16.02 2.72 4.09
CA THR A 26 -15.76 2.49 5.50
C THR A 26 -15.32 1.04 5.74
N PRO A 27 -14.51 0.77 6.77
CA PRO A 27 -14.17 -0.60 7.12
C PRO A 27 -15.41 -1.39 7.56
N GLY A 28 -15.62 -2.57 6.97
CA GLY A 28 -16.82 -3.41 7.16
C GLY A 28 -16.53 -4.82 7.70
N TYR A 29 -15.27 -5.11 7.98
CA TYR A 29 -14.81 -6.42 8.46
C TYR A 29 -15.45 -6.82 9.79
N ARG A 30 -15.62 -8.13 10.01
CA ARG A 30 -16.30 -8.66 11.20
C ARG A 30 -15.32 -9.19 12.25
N ALA A 31 -15.68 -9.06 13.52
CA ALA A 31 -14.95 -9.75 14.58
C ALA A 31 -14.97 -11.27 14.32
N HIS A 32 -13.85 -11.92 14.61
CA HIS A 32 -13.56 -13.34 14.36
C HIS A 32 -13.43 -13.73 12.88
N GLU A 33 -13.48 -12.78 11.95
CA GLU A 33 -13.19 -13.03 10.55
C GLU A 33 -11.69 -13.33 10.36
N THR A 34 -11.40 -14.14 9.36
CA THR A 34 -10.03 -14.41 8.90
C THR A 34 -9.92 -14.04 7.43
N LEU A 35 -9.03 -13.11 7.13
CA LEU A 35 -8.75 -12.66 5.77
C LEU A 35 -7.39 -13.19 5.33
N GLN A 36 -7.26 -13.57 4.05
CA GLN A 36 -5.99 -14.04 3.50
C GLN A 36 -5.46 -13.03 2.49
N TYR A 37 -4.20 -12.61 2.68
CA TYR A 37 -3.55 -11.64 1.80
C TYR A 37 -2.17 -12.10 1.35
N GLN A 38 -1.82 -11.73 0.13
CA GLN A 38 -0.46 -11.75 -0.36
C GLN A 38 0.00 -10.30 -0.61
N ILE A 39 1.15 -9.95 -0.07
CA ILE A 39 1.78 -8.64 -0.25
C ILE A 39 3.10 -8.88 -0.96
N THR A 40 3.26 -8.31 -2.16
CA THR A 40 4.49 -8.36 -2.94
C THR A 40 5.06 -6.95 -3.08
N GLN A 41 6.27 -6.74 -2.58
CA GLN A 41 7.00 -5.48 -2.68
C GLN A 41 8.22 -5.70 -3.56
N SER A 42 8.37 -4.87 -4.57
CA SER A 42 9.57 -4.78 -5.38
C SER A 42 10.19 -3.41 -5.22
N SER A 43 11.51 -3.37 -5.17
CA SER A 43 12.27 -2.13 -5.15
C SER A 43 13.50 -2.29 -6.03
N ARG A 44 13.89 -1.19 -6.67
CA ARG A 44 15.14 -1.07 -7.39
C ARG A 44 15.74 0.28 -7.04
N VAL A 45 16.92 0.24 -6.45
CA VAL A 45 17.73 1.43 -6.18
C VAL A 45 18.86 1.42 -7.19
N GLN A 46 18.99 2.48 -7.98
CA GLN A 46 20.08 2.64 -8.94
C GLN A 46 20.82 3.94 -8.64
N ARG A 47 22.11 3.81 -8.32
CA ARG A 47 22.99 4.95 -8.05
C ARG A 47 23.60 5.46 -9.34
N HIS A 48 24.04 6.72 -9.33
CA HIS A 48 24.71 7.34 -10.46
C HIS A 48 25.95 6.57 -10.96
N THR A 49 26.62 5.81 -10.08
CA THR A 49 27.78 4.95 -10.39
C THR A 49 27.43 3.71 -11.21
N GLY A 50 26.14 3.45 -11.49
CA GLY A 50 25.67 2.28 -12.24
C GLY A 50 25.39 1.06 -11.37
N GLU A 51 25.85 1.06 -10.11
CA GLU A 51 25.50 0.05 -9.12
C GLU A 51 24.00 0.13 -8.79
N GLY A 52 23.34 -1.02 -8.80
CA GLY A 52 21.94 -1.10 -8.43
C GLY A 52 21.63 -2.39 -7.68
N VAL A 53 20.69 -2.29 -6.76
CA VAL A 53 20.14 -3.44 -6.06
C VAL A 53 18.66 -3.49 -6.38
N GLN A 54 18.23 -4.63 -6.91
CA GLN A 54 16.82 -4.97 -7.07
C GLN A 54 16.44 -6.00 -6.00
N THR A 55 15.38 -5.71 -5.27
CA THR A 55 14.85 -6.58 -4.22
C THR A 55 13.38 -6.83 -4.50
N MET A 56 12.95 -8.08 -4.49
CA MET A 56 11.56 -8.50 -4.49
C MET A 56 11.29 -9.33 -3.25
N VAL A 57 10.20 -9.02 -2.56
CA VAL A 57 9.73 -9.72 -1.37
C VAL A 57 8.25 -10.03 -1.58
N ALA A 58 7.86 -11.28 -1.38
CA ALA A 58 6.46 -11.68 -1.36
C ALA A 58 6.16 -12.37 -0.03
N SER A 59 5.15 -11.87 0.67
CA SER A 59 4.75 -12.35 1.99
C SER A 59 3.26 -12.70 1.97
N GLY A 60 2.92 -13.90 2.43
CA GLY A 60 1.53 -14.31 2.67
C GLY A 60 1.15 -14.11 4.14
N PHE A 61 -0.10 -13.70 4.38
CA PHE A 61 -0.65 -13.45 5.70
C PHE A 61 -2.03 -14.09 5.88
N ASP A 62 -2.23 -14.72 7.03
CA ASP A 62 -3.55 -14.97 7.60
C ASP A 62 -3.83 -13.88 8.64
N ILE A 63 -4.84 -13.06 8.42
CA ILE A 63 -5.20 -11.92 9.24
C ILE A 63 -6.45 -12.26 10.03
N HIS A 64 -6.30 -12.46 11.34
CA HIS A 64 -7.40 -12.70 12.26
C HIS A 64 -7.83 -11.40 12.94
N ILE A 65 -9.14 -11.14 12.94
CA ILE A 65 -9.72 -9.94 13.54
C ILE A 65 -10.28 -10.32 14.90
N GLU A 66 -9.62 -9.87 15.96
CA GLU A 66 -10.06 -10.08 17.33
C GLU A 66 -11.08 -9.01 17.73
N PRO A 67 -12.09 -9.37 18.54
CA PRO A 67 -13.05 -8.41 19.07
C PRO A 67 -12.36 -7.31 19.87
N GLY A 68 -12.80 -6.09 19.61
CA GLY A 68 -12.26 -4.86 20.17
C GLY A 68 -13.00 -4.33 21.40
N ASP A 69 -12.54 -3.18 21.90
CA ASP A 69 -13.21 -2.42 22.97
C ASP A 69 -14.36 -1.52 22.47
N GLY A 70 -14.80 -1.73 21.22
CA GLY A 70 -15.83 -0.94 20.53
C GLY A 70 -15.29 0.31 19.82
N SER A 71 -14.08 0.78 20.14
CA SER A 71 -13.43 1.91 19.47
C SER A 71 -12.29 1.49 18.54
N ARG A 72 -11.69 0.33 18.82
CA ARG A 72 -10.59 -0.27 18.07
C ARG A 72 -10.75 -1.77 18.00
N SER A 73 -10.38 -2.36 16.87
CA SER A 73 -10.25 -3.81 16.70
C SER A 73 -8.78 -4.20 16.88
N THR A 74 -8.54 -5.32 17.57
CA THR A 74 -7.20 -5.91 17.58
C THR A 74 -7.10 -6.83 16.38
N VAL A 75 -6.05 -6.68 15.59
CA VAL A 75 -5.80 -7.53 14.42
C VAL A 75 -4.50 -8.28 14.64
N VAL A 76 -4.53 -9.59 14.42
CA VAL A 76 -3.36 -10.46 14.49
C VAL A 76 -3.11 -11.06 13.12
N ALA A 77 -2.03 -10.63 12.46
CA ALA A 77 -1.58 -11.17 11.19
C ALA A 77 -0.47 -12.19 11.41
N SER A 78 -0.60 -13.38 10.84
CA SER A 78 0.40 -14.44 10.91
C SER A 78 1.03 -14.64 9.54
N TYR A 79 2.37 -14.65 9.45
CA TYR A 79 3.04 -14.98 8.20
C TYR A 79 2.79 -16.45 7.82
N THR A 80 2.27 -16.68 6.61
CA THR A 80 2.00 -18.03 6.08
C THR A 80 3.01 -18.47 5.04
N SER A 81 3.59 -17.51 4.31
CA SER A 81 4.63 -17.76 3.31
C SER A 81 5.53 -16.54 3.17
N PHE A 82 6.75 -16.77 2.69
CA PHE A 82 7.72 -15.72 2.42
C PHE A 82 8.65 -16.14 1.28
N ALA A 83 8.82 -15.25 0.31
CA ALA A 83 9.76 -15.39 -0.78
C ALA A 83 10.56 -14.10 -0.96
N VAL A 84 11.86 -14.24 -1.24
CA VAL A 84 12.77 -13.11 -1.47
C VAL A 84 13.67 -13.38 -2.65
N GLU A 85 13.83 -12.37 -3.51
CA GLU A 85 14.83 -12.31 -4.57
C GLU A 85 15.62 -11.01 -4.44
N ILE A 86 16.94 -11.10 -4.50
CA ILE A 86 17.85 -9.96 -4.48
C ILE A 86 18.82 -10.12 -5.64
N ASP A 87 18.91 -9.11 -6.49
CA ASP A 87 19.89 -9.02 -7.56
C ASP A 87 20.70 -7.73 -7.36
N ASN A 88 21.98 -7.88 -7.06
CA ASN A 88 22.92 -6.76 -6.88
C ASN A 88 23.85 -6.57 -8.10
N GLY A 89 23.58 -7.25 -9.22
CA GLY A 89 24.38 -7.23 -10.43
C GLY A 89 25.64 -8.11 -10.39
N VAL A 90 25.99 -8.68 -9.22
CA VAL A 90 27.10 -9.62 -9.04
C VAL A 90 26.59 -11.02 -8.77
N GLU A 91 25.57 -11.13 -7.93
CA GLU A 91 24.90 -12.37 -7.58
C GLU A 91 23.39 -12.17 -7.49
N VAL A 92 22.67 -13.27 -7.66
CA VAL A 92 21.24 -13.34 -7.40
C VAL A 92 21.01 -14.27 -6.22
N ILE A 93 20.30 -13.79 -5.21
CA ILE A 93 19.92 -14.54 -4.01
C ILE A 93 18.42 -14.82 -4.11
N ARG A 94 17.99 -16.09 -4.10
CA ARG A 94 16.58 -16.49 -4.18
C ARG A 94 16.23 -17.48 -3.09
N TYR A 95 15.14 -17.23 -2.37
CA TYR A 95 14.61 -18.13 -1.36
C TYR A 95 13.09 -18.07 -1.30
N SER A 96 12.39 -19.22 -1.40
CA SER A 96 10.95 -19.33 -1.15
C SER A 96 10.67 -20.38 -0.08
N SER A 97 9.78 -20.05 0.85
CA SER A 97 9.29 -21.00 1.85
C SER A 97 8.26 -21.99 1.29
N SER A 98 7.62 -21.67 0.16
CA SER A 98 6.57 -22.49 -0.46
C SER A 98 7.05 -23.29 -1.67
N ASP A 99 8.20 -22.93 -2.24
CA ASP A 99 8.81 -23.60 -3.37
C ASP A 99 10.33 -23.74 -3.17
N PRO A 100 10.79 -24.87 -2.59
CA PRO A 100 12.21 -25.11 -2.35
C PRO A 100 13.05 -25.18 -3.64
N GLU A 101 12.46 -25.50 -4.80
CA GLU A 101 13.20 -25.59 -6.07
C GLU A 101 13.55 -24.21 -6.63
N TRP A 102 12.80 -23.17 -6.25
CA TRP A 102 13.11 -21.78 -6.57
C TRP A 102 14.32 -21.25 -5.77
N SER A 103 14.60 -21.84 -4.61
CA SER A 103 15.70 -21.44 -3.75
C SER A 103 17.06 -21.83 -4.35
N ASN A 104 18.05 -20.95 -4.22
CA ASN A 104 19.43 -21.26 -4.62
C ASN A 104 20.36 -21.38 -3.41
N ARG A 105 21.59 -21.88 -3.62
CA ARG A 105 22.55 -22.10 -2.52
C ARG A 105 22.81 -20.85 -1.68
N GLN A 106 22.75 -19.65 -2.26
CA GLN A 106 22.93 -18.40 -1.52
C GLN A 106 21.69 -18.05 -0.71
N GLY A 107 20.49 -18.20 -1.29
CA GLY A 107 19.24 -17.97 -0.59
C GLY A 107 18.95 -18.98 0.51
N GLU A 108 19.48 -20.20 0.43
CA GLU A 108 19.44 -21.16 1.54
C GLU A 108 20.13 -20.62 2.82
N ARG A 109 21.03 -19.63 2.71
CA ARG A 109 21.59 -18.94 3.88
C ARG A 109 20.55 -18.07 4.60
N LEU A 110 19.50 -17.64 3.90
CA LEU A 110 18.37 -16.89 4.45
C LEU A 110 17.31 -17.82 5.07
N ALA A 111 17.32 -19.11 4.72
CA ALA A 111 16.31 -20.08 5.14
C ALA A 111 16.07 -20.12 6.66
N PRO A 112 17.10 -20.09 7.55
CA PRO A 112 16.87 -20.09 9.00
C PRO A 112 16.09 -18.86 9.46
N ALA A 113 16.47 -17.67 8.99
CA ALA A 113 15.80 -16.42 9.35
C ALA A 113 14.36 -16.38 8.83
N VAL A 114 14.13 -16.84 7.60
CA VAL A 114 12.78 -16.86 7.01
C VAL A 114 11.89 -17.93 7.67
N ARG A 115 12.42 -19.12 7.97
CA ARG A 115 11.65 -20.14 8.70
C ARG A 115 11.24 -19.65 10.09
N ALA A 116 12.10 -18.87 10.74
CA ALA A 116 11.78 -18.24 12.02
C ALA A 116 10.65 -17.19 11.91
N MET A 117 10.39 -16.66 10.71
CA MET A 117 9.26 -15.74 10.45
C MET A 117 7.94 -16.44 10.21
N LEU A 118 7.94 -17.67 9.72
CA LEU A 118 6.70 -18.39 9.41
C LEU A 118 5.95 -18.70 10.71
N GLY A 119 4.69 -18.31 10.78
CA GLY A 119 3.88 -18.38 11.99
C GLY A 119 4.16 -17.27 13.00
N THR A 120 5.17 -16.40 12.80
CA THR A 120 5.34 -15.21 13.62
C THR A 120 4.10 -14.32 13.47
N ARG A 121 3.63 -13.81 14.60
CA ARG A 121 2.43 -12.98 14.68
C ARG A 121 2.78 -11.51 14.82
N LEU A 122 2.13 -10.70 13.99
CA LEU A 122 2.09 -9.26 14.08
C LEU A 122 0.75 -8.87 14.70
N ARG A 123 0.77 -8.10 15.79
CA ARG A 123 -0.43 -7.50 16.36
C ARG A 123 -0.50 -6.04 15.96
N MET A 124 -1.68 -5.56 15.63
CA MET A 124 -1.96 -4.14 15.45
C MET A 124 -3.32 -3.76 16.01
N GLN A 125 -3.48 -2.46 16.25
CA GLN A 125 -4.74 -1.83 16.60
C GLN A 125 -5.29 -1.09 15.38
N VAL A 126 -6.48 -1.46 14.94
CA VAL A 126 -7.18 -0.80 13.84
C VAL A 126 -8.29 0.06 14.43
N SER A 127 -8.25 1.37 14.18
CA SER A 127 -9.31 2.27 14.62
C SER A 127 -10.61 2.02 13.87
N ARG A 128 -11.72 2.60 14.34
CA ARG A 128 -13.00 2.62 13.61
C ARG A 128 -12.87 3.15 12.16
N ASP A 129 -11.95 4.08 11.93
CA ASP A 129 -11.67 4.64 10.61
C ASP A 129 -10.72 3.76 9.77
N GLY A 130 -10.36 2.58 10.28
CA GLY A 130 -9.51 1.59 9.63
C GLY A 130 -8.02 1.89 9.68
N ILE A 131 -7.59 2.88 10.49
CA ILE A 131 -6.17 3.24 10.62
C ILE A 131 -5.46 2.21 11.49
N ALA A 132 -4.47 1.52 10.90
CA ALA A 132 -3.61 0.59 11.62
C ALA A 132 -2.52 1.34 12.43
N SER A 133 -2.41 0.98 13.69
CA SER A 133 -1.47 1.57 14.66
C SER A 133 -0.91 0.49 15.58
N ASN A 134 0.17 0.81 16.32
CA ASN A 134 0.81 -0.11 17.28
C ASN A 134 1.12 -1.49 16.67
N LEU A 135 1.64 -1.51 15.44
CA LEU A 135 2.06 -2.75 14.79
C LEU A 135 3.29 -3.27 15.51
N GLU A 136 3.14 -4.36 16.25
CA GLU A 136 4.17 -5.02 17.05
C GLU A 136 4.34 -6.46 16.61
N MET A 137 5.56 -6.99 16.74
CA MET A 137 5.84 -8.40 16.53
C MET A 137 5.77 -9.13 17.87
N LEU A 138 4.83 -10.06 18.03
CA LEU A 138 4.56 -10.72 19.33
C LEU A 138 5.64 -11.74 19.70
N ASP A 139 6.16 -12.43 18.69
CA ASP A 139 7.09 -13.54 18.83
C ASP A 139 8.34 -13.25 18.00
N ALA A 140 9.00 -12.11 18.25
CA ALA A 140 10.11 -11.63 17.44
C ALA A 140 11.24 -12.67 17.40
N PRO A 141 11.52 -13.29 16.23
CA PRO A 141 12.57 -14.28 16.15
C PRO A 141 13.94 -13.60 16.31
N GLU A 142 14.87 -14.28 16.97
CA GLU A 142 16.26 -13.83 17.02
C GLU A 142 16.88 -13.98 15.62
N PHE A 143 17.01 -12.85 14.90
CA PHE A 143 17.74 -12.80 13.64
C PHE A 143 19.25 -12.82 13.92
N ASN A 144 19.78 -13.98 14.30
CA ASN A 144 21.22 -14.16 14.43
C ASN A 144 21.86 -13.92 13.05
N ASP A 145 22.52 -12.76 12.92
CA ASP A 145 23.36 -12.31 11.79
C ASP A 145 22.68 -11.82 10.50
N SER A 146 21.35 -11.70 10.42
CA SER A 146 20.66 -11.24 9.19
C SER A 146 19.95 -9.89 9.35
N ARG A 147 20.73 -8.81 9.53
CA ARG A 147 20.23 -7.41 9.54
C ARG A 147 19.40 -7.07 8.30
N PHE A 148 19.67 -7.72 7.17
CA PHE A 148 18.94 -7.53 5.93
C PHE A 148 17.51 -8.05 6.01
N ILE A 149 17.32 -9.30 6.48
CA ILE A 149 15.96 -9.85 6.66
C ILE A 149 15.18 -8.98 7.64
N GLU A 150 15.83 -8.56 8.73
CA GLU A 150 15.24 -7.67 9.72
C GLU A 150 14.67 -6.38 9.09
N THR A 151 15.36 -5.75 8.13
CA THR A 151 14.84 -4.56 7.44
C THR A 151 13.63 -4.81 6.55
N ILE A 152 13.45 -6.04 6.07
CA ILE A 152 12.34 -6.42 5.20
C ILE A 152 11.10 -6.82 5.99
N VAL A 153 11.27 -7.55 7.08
CA VAL A 153 10.16 -8.14 7.84
C VAL A 153 9.68 -7.28 9.00
N ARG A 154 10.35 -6.14 9.21
CA ARG A 154 10.05 -5.19 10.28
C ARG A 154 8.62 -4.64 10.13
N PRO A 155 7.87 -4.50 11.24
CA PRO A 155 6.55 -3.88 11.28
C PRO A 155 6.44 -2.60 10.44
N GLU A 156 7.44 -1.73 10.50
CA GLU A 156 7.44 -0.45 9.80
C GLU A 156 7.31 -0.59 8.29
N ALA A 157 7.92 -1.62 7.70
CA ALA A 157 7.87 -1.89 6.26
C ALA A 157 6.47 -2.37 5.79
N LEU A 158 5.69 -2.98 6.70
CA LEU A 158 4.36 -3.53 6.42
C LEU A 158 3.22 -2.63 6.87
N ARG A 159 3.47 -1.66 7.74
CA ARG A 159 2.45 -0.75 8.29
C ARG A 159 1.60 -0.08 7.21
N ARG A 160 2.25 0.35 6.11
CA ARG A 160 1.56 0.95 4.96
C ARG A 160 0.57 -0.02 4.32
N ALA A 161 1.04 -1.24 4.04
CA ALA A 161 0.21 -2.25 3.39
C ALA A 161 -0.97 -2.67 4.28
N PHE A 162 -0.76 -2.85 5.59
CA PHE A 162 -1.86 -3.14 6.51
C PHE A 162 -2.86 -1.99 6.65
N THR A 163 -2.40 -0.73 6.68
CA THR A 163 -3.32 0.42 6.65
C THR A 163 -4.19 0.36 5.39
N GLN A 164 -3.59 0.14 4.22
CA GLN A 164 -4.33 0.05 2.96
C GLN A 164 -5.34 -1.11 2.92
N ILE A 165 -5.08 -2.22 3.61
CA ILE A 165 -6.02 -3.35 3.70
C ILE A 165 -7.33 -2.93 4.38
N PHE A 166 -7.23 -2.13 5.44
CA PHE A 166 -8.36 -1.80 6.31
C PHE A 166 -8.96 -0.43 6.08
N THR A 167 -8.32 0.46 5.31
CA THR A 167 -8.88 1.79 5.05
C THR A 167 -8.50 2.32 3.67
N VAL A 168 -9.49 2.90 3.00
CA VAL A 168 -9.29 3.86 1.93
C VAL A 168 -9.89 5.17 2.40
N ARG A 169 -9.08 5.95 3.13
CA ARG A 169 -9.52 7.18 3.78
C ARG A 169 -10.02 8.19 2.74
N CYS A 170 -11.33 8.32 2.61
CA CYS A 170 -12.01 9.36 1.86
C CYS A 170 -12.39 10.52 2.80
N ASP A 171 -12.53 11.73 2.26
CA ASP A 171 -13.02 12.90 2.98
C ASP A 171 -14.54 12.91 3.17
N VAL A 172 -15.25 12.00 2.49
CA VAL A 172 -16.68 11.74 2.61
C VAL A 172 -16.93 10.24 2.81
N ASP A 173 -17.98 9.88 3.55
CA ASP A 173 -18.30 8.48 3.85
C ASP A 173 -18.75 7.69 2.60
N THR A 174 -19.43 8.37 1.68
CA THR A 174 -20.02 7.78 0.47
C THR A 174 -19.69 8.59 -0.79
N PRO A 175 -18.47 8.48 -1.35
CA PRO A 175 -18.12 9.18 -2.58
C PRO A 175 -18.91 8.71 -3.80
N ASP A 176 -19.27 9.66 -4.68
CA ASP A 176 -19.77 9.39 -6.03
C ASP A 176 -18.61 9.10 -7.00
N ILE A 177 -18.89 8.41 -8.11
CA ILE A 177 -17.93 8.28 -9.21
C ILE A 177 -17.44 9.67 -9.68
N GLY A 178 -16.12 9.81 -9.79
CA GLY A 178 -15.41 11.04 -10.12
C GLY A 178 -15.00 11.87 -8.90
N HIS A 179 -15.50 11.53 -7.70
CA HIS A 179 -15.06 12.18 -6.47
C HIS A 179 -13.57 11.95 -6.24
N THR A 180 -12.88 13.02 -5.85
CA THR A 180 -11.43 13.05 -5.70
C THR A 180 -11.06 13.63 -4.35
N TRP A 181 -10.13 12.98 -3.66
CA TRP A 181 -9.66 13.38 -2.34
C TRP A 181 -8.15 13.18 -2.23
N THR A 182 -7.53 13.87 -1.29
CA THR A 182 -6.09 13.78 -1.06
C THR A 182 -5.77 13.10 0.26
N SER A 183 -4.70 12.32 0.24
CA SER A 183 -4.08 11.75 1.43
C SER A 183 -2.58 12.00 1.39
N SER A 184 -1.94 12.07 2.54
CA SER A 184 -0.49 12.21 2.64
C SER A 184 0.05 11.23 3.66
N GLU A 185 1.18 10.64 3.31
CA GLU A 185 1.94 9.73 4.16
C GLU A 185 3.33 10.31 4.36
N SER A 186 3.83 10.26 5.60
CA SER A 186 5.18 10.70 5.92
C SER A 186 6.02 9.52 6.42
N ASN A 187 7.21 9.36 5.85
CA ASN A 187 8.15 8.29 6.19
C ASN A 187 9.50 8.90 6.58
N PRO A 188 10.05 8.56 7.76
CA PRO A 188 11.36 9.06 8.17
C PRO A 188 12.44 8.46 7.25
N MET A 189 13.29 9.33 6.69
CA MET A 189 14.44 8.92 5.84
C MET A 189 15.77 8.92 6.60
N GLY A 190 15.76 9.31 7.88
CA GLY A 190 16.96 9.51 8.70
C GLY A 190 17.40 10.98 8.75
N ASN A 191 18.33 11.31 9.65
CA ASN A 191 18.85 12.68 9.87
C ASN A 191 17.77 13.76 10.10
N GLY A 192 16.63 13.36 10.66
CA GLY A 192 15.49 14.26 10.88
C GLY A 192 14.69 14.58 9.61
N ILE A 193 15.05 14.09 8.43
CA ILE A 193 14.33 14.35 7.17
C ILE A 193 13.20 13.34 6.97
N TRP A 194 12.07 13.81 6.46
CA TRP A 194 10.91 12.99 6.13
C TRP A 194 10.64 13.06 4.62
N ALA A 195 10.41 11.90 4.01
CA ALA A 195 9.73 11.83 2.72
C ALA A 195 8.23 11.95 2.96
N VAL A 196 7.58 12.89 2.29
CA VAL A 196 6.12 12.98 2.23
C VAL A 196 5.70 12.51 0.85
N THR A 197 4.81 11.52 0.81
CA THR A 197 4.13 11.11 -0.42
C THR A 197 2.67 11.52 -0.30
N SER A 198 2.23 12.40 -1.18
CA SER A 198 0.83 12.80 -1.30
C SER A 198 0.19 12.00 -2.42
N PHE A 199 -1.01 11.49 -2.20
CA PHE A 199 -1.82 10.80 -3.19
C PHE A 199 -3.14 11.55 -3.39
N GLU A 200 -3.40 11.96 -4.62
CA GLU A 200 -4.75 12.22 -5.12
C GLU A 200 -5.40 10.88 -5.48
N SER A 201 -6.53 10.59 -4.85
CA SER A 201 -7.32 9.39 -5.07
C SER A 201 -8.62 9.76 -5.76
N THR A 202 -9.01 9.05 -6.81
CA THR A 202 -10.28 9.29 -7.52
C THR A 202 -11.08 8.00 -7.62
N LEU A 203 -12.34 8.02 -7.17
CA LEU A 203 -13.27 6.91 -7.40
C LEU A 203 -13.63 6.87 -8.90
N ARG A 204 -13.19 5.83 -9.62
CA ARG A 204 -13.35 5.71 -11.06
C ARG A 204 -14.59 4.94 -11.48
N ASP A 205 -14.90 3.87 -10.76
CA ASP A 205 -16.00 2.99 -11.12
C ASP A 205 -16.48 2.17 -9.90
N ILE A 206 -17.70 1.67 -9.99
CA ILE A 206 -18.31 0.72 -9.06
C ILE A 206 -18.95 -0.39 -9.87
N GLU A 207 -18.38 -1.59 -9.82
CA GLU A 207 -18.90 -2.76 -10.51
C GLU A 207 -18.89 -3.97 -9.58
N ASN A 208 -20.00 -4.73 -9.53
CA ASN A 208 -20.11 -5.95 -8.72
C ASN A 208 -19.66 -5.75 -7.25
N GLU A 209 -20.13 -4.68 -6.61
CA GLU A 209 -19.78 -4.31 -5.23
C GLU A 209 -18.29 -3.99 -5.01
N LYS A 210 -17.54 -3.73 -6.09
CA LYS A 210 -16.14 -3.32 -6.03
C LYS A 210 -15.96 -1.89 -6.51
N ALA A 211 -15.41 -1.04 -5.67
CA ALA A 211 -15.03 0.32 -6.00
C ALA A 211 -13.58 0.35 -6.51
N SER A 212 -13.37 0.83 -7.74
CA SER A 212 -12.05 1.03 -8.32
C SER A 212 -11.59 2.47 -8.11
N ILE A 213 -10.45 2.66 -7.46
CA ILE A 213 -9.93 3.96 -7.05
C ILE A 213 -8.55 4.14 -7.69
N GLU A 214 -8.41 5.13 -8.56
CA GLU A 214 -7.12 5.48 -9.14
C GLU A 214 -6.33 6.34 -8.16
N LEU A 215 -5.03 6.10 -8.06
CA LEU A 215 -4.09 6.86 -7.27
C LEU A 215 -3.11 7.59 -8.19
N ARG A 216 -2.87 8.87 -7.91
CA ARG A 216 -1.79 9.66 -8.49
C ARG A 216 -1.05 10.36 -7.37
N GLY A 217 0.27 10.27 -7.37
CA GLY A 217 1.03 10.79 -6.25
C GLY A 217 2.20 11.68 -6.64
N GLU A 218 2.70 12.35 -5.62
CA GLU A 218 3.89 13.18 -5.66
C GLU A 218 4.69 12.92 -4.38
N ALA A 219 6.01 12.87 -4.51
CA ALA A 219 6.93 12.75 -3.39
C ALA A 219 7.73 14.05 -3.21
N SER A 220 7.88 14.45 -1.96
CA SER A 220 8.69 15.60 -1.55
C SER A 220 9.47 15.29 -0.27
N LEU A 221 10.50 16.10 0.00
CA LEU A 221 11.24 16.06 1.26
C LEU A 221 10.78 17.21 2.14
N VAL A 222 10.60 16.94 3.42
CA VAL A 222 10.33 17.97 4.43
C VAL A 222 11.28 17.79 5.62
N HIS A 223 11.74 18.92 6.16
CA HIS A 223 12.35 18.96 7.48
C HIS A 223 11.26 19.29 8.51
N PRO A 224 11.21 18.60 9.66
CA PRO A 224 10.18 18.82 10.68
C PRO A 224 10.29 20.20 11.31
N ASP A 225 11.50 20.77 11.38
CA ASP A 225 11.71 22.15 11.81
C ASP A 225 11.52 23.11 10.61
N PRO A 226 10.56 24.06 10.69
CA PRO A 226 10.35 25.05 9.65
C PRO A 226 11.58 25.95 9.45
N GLY A 227 12.01 26.13 8.19
CA GLY A 227 13.11 27.04 7.83
C GLY A 227 14.50 26.39 7.75
N THR A 228 14.62 25.09 8.05
CA THR A 228 15.86 24.35 7.81
C THR A 228 16.07 24.10 6.32
N GLU A 229 17.25 24.47 5.81
CA GLU A 229 17.61 24.23 4.42
C GLU A 229 17.75 22.73 4.15
N LEU A 230 17.00 22.24 3.17
CA LEU A 230 17.15 20.87 2.66
C LEU A 230 18.24 20.87 1.60
N HIS A 231 19.32 20.14 1.85
CA HIS A 231 20.36 19.91 0.85
C HIS A 231 20.02 18.77 -0.13
N GLN A 232 18.77 18.32 -0.16
CA GLN A 232 18.30 17.27 -1.06
C GLN A 232 16.90 17.62 -1.56
N SER A 233 16.57 17.16 -2.76
CA SER A 233 15.20 17.24 -3.29
C SER A 233 14.77 15.89 -3.87
N ILE A 234 13.46 15.73 -4.04
CA ILE A 234 12.89 14.63 -4.80
C ILE A 234 12.35 15.19 -6.11
N GLU A 235 12.76 14.59 -7.22
CA GLU A 235 12.14 14.78 -8.53
C GLU A 235 11.24 13.58 -8.81
N THR A 236 9.93 13.77 -8.64
CA THR A 236 8.93 12.73 -8.94
C THR A 236 8.83 12.54 -10.45
N ARG A 237 8.88 11.29 -10.90
CA ARG A 237 8.65 10.93 -12.31
C ARG A 237 7.26 10.36 -12.50
N ASP A 238 6.91 9.38 -11.69
CA ASP A 238 5.64 8.68 -11.76
C ASP A 238 5.35 8.01 -10.43
N ILE A 239 4.27 8.39 -9.77
CA ILE A 239 3.76 7.74 -8.57
C ILE A 239 2.27 7.56 -8.77
N GLY A 240 1.78 6.36 -8.55
CA GLY A 240 0.37 6.09 -8.72
C GLY A 240 0.00 4.65 -8.45
N GLY A 241 -1.19 4.28 -8.90
CA GLY A 241 -1.72 2.95 -8.69
C GLY A 241 -3.22 2.85 -8.85
N VAL A 242 -3.74 1.67 -8.52
CA VAL A 242 -5.17 1.40 -8.44
C VAL A 242 -5.43 0.58 -7.18
N LEU A 243 -6.45 0.98 -6.42
CA LEU A 243 -7.04 0.21 -5.33
C LEU A 243 -8.39 -0.32 -5.79
N VAL A 244 -8.69 -1.56 -5.43
CA VAL A 244 -10.01 -2.15 -5.58
C VAL A 244 -10.53 -2.45 -4.18
N TRP A 245 -11.55 -1.72 -3.75
CA TRP A 245 -12.19 -1.87 -2.46
C TRP A 245 -13.44 -2.73 -2.61
N ASN A 246 -13.57 -3.79 -1.81
CA ASN A 246 -14.79 -4.57 -1.74
C ASN A 246 -15.75 -3.88 -0.77
N ILE A 247 -16.85 -3.34 -1.29
CA ILE A 247 -17.84 -2.57 -0.53
C ILE A 247 -18.61 -3.49 0.42
N ALA A 248 -18.94 -4.72 -0.01
CA ALA A 248 -19.72 -5.66 0.79
C ALA A 248 -18.94 -6.16 2.02
N ASP A 249 -17.64 -6.43 1.85
CA ASP A 249 -16.78 -6.90 2.94
C ASP A 249 -16.11 -5.73 3.68
N GLY A 250 -16.15 -4.52 3.11
CA GLY A 250 -15.51 -3.31 3.63
C GLY A 250 -14.03 -3.50 3.91
N VAL A 251 -13.32 -4.11 2.96
CA VAL A 251 -11.86 -4.33 2.97
C VAL A 251 -11.28 -4.23 1.56
N LEU A 252 -9.97 -4.05 1.48
CA LEU A 252 -9.25 -4.02 0.21
C LEU A 252 -9.30 -5.40 -0.48
N GLU A 253 -9.78 -5.45 -1.71
CA GLU A 253 -9.68 -6.66 -2.54
C GLU A 253 -8.27 -6.76 -3.14
N SER A 254 -7.78 -5.66 -3.71
CA SER A 254 -6.43 -5.59 -4.26
C SER A 254 -5.92 -4.16 -4.33
N ALA A 255 -4.59 -4.01 -4.34
CA ALA A 255 -3.92 -2.77 -4.64
C ALA A 255 -2.73 -3.05 -5.56
N ARG A 256 -2.50 -2.17 -6.52
CA ARG A 256 -1.26 -2.10 -7.29
C ARG A 256 -0.77 -0.67 -7.22
N THR A 257 0.38 -0.45 -6.62
CA THR A 257 0.99 0.88 -6.51
C THR A 257 2.40 0.84 -7.05
N HIS A 258 2.85 1.96 -7.59
CA HIS A 258 4.21 2.16 -8.05
C HIS A 258 4.70 3.56 -7.68
N SER A 259 6.01 3.69 -7.58
CA SER A 259 6.69 4.95 -7.30
C SER A 259 8.03 4.96 -8.01
N ASP A 260 8.27 5.95 -8.87
CA ASP A 260 9.51 6.21 -9.58
C ASP A 260 9.88 7.67 -9.36
N PHE A 261 10.99 7.89 -8.66
CA PHE A 261 11.49 9.23 -8.38
C PHE A 261 13.00 9.21 -8.22
N ASP A 262 13.61 10.38 -8.43
CA ASP A 262 15.03 10.61 -8.20
C ASP A 262 15.21 11.39 -6.89
N VAL A 263 16.07 10.90 -6.00
CA VAL A 263 16.62 11.72 -4.92
C VAL A 263 17.84 12.44 -5.47
N VAL A 264 17.78 13.77 -5.46
CA VAL A 264 18.79 14.65 -6.03
C VAL A 264 19.58 15.30 -4.90
N THR A 265 20.89 15.06 -4.89
CA THR A 265 21.81 15.68 -3.93
C THR A 265 22.74 16.64 -4.70
N PRO A 266 22.65 17.96 -4.46
CA PRO A 266 23.55 18.94 -5.05
C PRO A 266 25.01 18.64 -4.68
N ARG A 267 25.91 18.87 -5.64
CA ARG A 267 27.36 18.81 -5.43
C ARG A 267 27.93 20.13 -5.91
N GLY A 268 28.34 21.01 -4.99
CA GLY A 268 28.74 22.39 -5.32
C GLY A 268 29.70 22.49 -6.52
N GLY A 269 29.23 23.09 -7.62
CA GLY A 269 30.00 23.26 -8.86
C GLY A 269 30.13 22.03 -9.77
N LEU A 270 29.52 20.89 -9.39
CA LEU A 270 29.47 19.64 -10.15
C LEU A 270 28.02 19.29 -10.51
N ALA A 271 27.87 18.33 -11.43
CA ALA A 271 26.55 17.76 -11.70
C ALA A 271 25.98 17.14 -10.39
N PRO A 272 24.68 17.32 -10.11
CA PRO A 272 24.06 16.76 -8.92
C PRO A 272 24.09 15.23 -8.97
N ASP A 273 24.28 14.61 -7.81
CA ASP A 273 24.16 13.16 -7.68
C ASP A 273 22.69 12.77 -7.68
N ARG A 274 22.36 11.70 -8.38
CA ARG A 274 20.99 11.22 -8.58
C ARG A 274 20.93 9.75 -8.21
N THR A 275 20.15 9.45 -7.19
CA THR A 275 19.78 8.07 -6.86
C THR A 275 18.35 7.86 -7.32
N ARG A 276 18.16 6.96 -8.28
CA ARG A 276 16.82 6.60 -8.75
C ARG A 276 16.25 5.50 -7.88
N LEU A 277 15.04 5.72 -7.39
CA LEU A 277 14.28 4.72 -6.65
C LEU A 277 13.05 4.36 -7.45
N ARG A 278 12.88 3.08 -7.71
CA ARG A 278 11.65 2.49 -8.23
C ARG A 278 11.11 1.52 -7.22
N GLN A 279 9.84 1.64 -6.90
CA GLN A 279 9.14 0.73 -6.01
C GLN A 279 7.82 0.35 -6.66
N ALA A 280 7.40 -0.90 -6.47
CA ALA A 280 6.04 -1.31 -6.76
C ALA A 280 5.56 -2.25 -5.66
N SER A 281 4.30 -2.09 -5.26
CA SER A 281 3.66 -2.93 -4.25
C SER A 281 2.35 -3.46 -4.80
N VAL A 282 2.15 -4.76 -4.67
CA VAL A 282 0.90 -5.45 -4.98
C VAL A 282 0.36 -6.07 -3.69
N ILE A 283 -0.86 -5.71 -3.34
CA ILE A 283 -1.61 -6.35 -2.26
C ILE A 283 -2.78 -7.08 -2.93
N GLN A 284 -2.99 -8.33 -2.59
CA GLN A 284 -4.06 -9.14 -3.18
C GLN A 284 -4.71 -9.96 -2.08
N ARG A 285 -6.03 -9.83 -1.94
CA ARG A 285 -6.83 -10.78 -1.16
C ARG A 285 -6.86 -12.10 -1.91
N THR A 286 -6.52 -13.17 -1.23
CA THR A 286 -6.44 -14.52 -1.80
C THR A 286 -7.61 -15.41 -1.36
N ARG A 287 -8.34 -15.00 -0.30
CA ARG A 287 -9.58 -15.63 0.17
C ARG A 287 -10.37 -14.73 1.11
#